data_AF-A0A3D9R0U1-F1
#
_entry.id   AF-A0A3D9R0U1-F1
#
_cell.length_a   1.000
_cell.length_b   1.000
_cell.length_c   1.000
_cell.angle_alpha   90.00
_cell.angle_beta   90.00
_cell.angle_gamma   90.00
#
_symmetry.space_group_name_H-M   'P 1'
#
loop_
_entity.id
_entity.type
_entity.pdbx_description
1 polymer ?
#
loop_
_entity_poly.entity_id
_entity_poly.type
_entity_poly.pdbx_seq_one_letter_code
_entity_poly.pdbx_strand_id
1 'polypeptide(L)'
;MLRTMWREERGSALLLVVFMILLFAMLGVAVLGATIGGATRAQKSEDNLQTVHLADKALSEAVAHIMAQFNDQSINPTQITQQAEDFVGKFNDYSWRDNSDLDKAKSPEYQIKNICLLDVPSDISKQGLYCADHQTADNPASGNETTYLTSLRVTAEAVVNGVKRDLTQEVTLDTFPDFLKYSMGSEGNVNVNGAPLFIGSIYAGTQLSIRNAANYVYHSNQNLADTQYLYVVPSDNTTPINELFDDNGDPIESGKIQIQTDSTVQYYIGDSPTSQDLPQNSQSPQFHGLEPQIEFSEKKKFISIEVPDTFVDKAFDALGADGTVDYMLRDALMHAYDDHPINPADELLNLLRDYFRTIYSNQNRVLTVPSKPAAGASDEDVTLYHQAMSKLNDSLSHLSGPLYIDGDLTIGKDGLSKIYYDHEKTVNDWLVVNGDLTIDNDDPNTTIPIRANILVKGNIHLAGKLEMDSTIYSLIDSKTSKNEIADAQIRGLTINGVKRELVMIANSPIDIYRVDSFQNLDPGGYSKDSPNTLDAFFYTDKEAELYGVGSLFWLHGGFFAKDGMTINAVLGNTSQVPNQNTLQFEPQDEADGLNLKNARFVIDYDRDMFKTQGVGLPRVNKVRVHIGQKKLVPAS
;
A
#
# COMPACT_ATOMS: atom_id res chain seq x y z
N MET A 1 -91.38 -72.45 33.05
CA MET A 1 -90.32 -72.24 34.06
C MET A 1 -88.99 -72.26 33.33
N LEU A 2 -88.47 -71.10 32.92
CA LEU A 2 -87.09 -70.99 32.42
C LEU A 2 -86.59 -69.57 32.73
N ARG A 3 -85.61 -69.53 33.62
CA ARG A 3 -84.92 -68.38 34.20
C ARG A 3 -84.17 -67.61 33.12
N THR A 4 -84.43 -66.32 32.99
CA THR A 4 -83.50 -65.36 32.39
C THR A 4 -82.58 -64.82 33.50
N MET A 5 -81.30 -65.19 33.44
CA MET A 5 -80.22 -64.58 34.22
C MET A 5 -80.10 -63.11 33.83
N TRP A 6 -80.34 -62.21 34.78
CA TRP A 6 -79.91 -60.82 34.67
C TRP A 6 -78.41 -60.75 35.02
N ARG A 7 -77.61 -60.30 34.04
CA ARG A 7 -76.17 -60.07 34.16
C ARG A 7 -75.95 -58.80 34.99
N GLU A 8 -75.16 -58.89 36.06
CA GLU A 8 -74.75 -57.74 36.85
C GLU A 8 -73.71 -56.91 36.09
N GLU A 9 -74.14 -55.84 35.42
CA GLU A 9 -73.30 -54.80 34.80
C GLU A 9 -73.27 -53.53 35.68
N ARG A 10 -73.13 -53.67 37.01
CA ARG A 10 -73.11 -52.52 37.94
C ARG A 10 -71.73 -52.16 38.51
N GLY A 11 -70.67 -52.84 38.09
CA GLY A 11 -69.28 -52.58 38.53
C GLY A 11 -68.36 -51.89 37.51
N SER A 12 -68.60 -52.04 36.20
CA SER A 12 -67.67 -51.56 35.15
C SER A 12 -67.83 -50.07 34.81
N ALA A 13 -69.03 -49.51 34.94
CA ALA A 13 -69.30 -48.12 34.59
C ALA A 13 -68.58 -47.11 35.50
N LEU A 14 -68.52 -47.38 36.82
CA LEU A 14 -67.78 -46.53 37.77
C LEU A 14 -66.27 -46.55 37.47
N LEU A 15 -65.71 -47.73 37.21
CA LEU A 15 -64.30 -47.90 36.84
C LEU A 15 -63.96 -47.20 35.52
N LEU A 16 -64.85 -47.26 34.53
CA LEU A 16 -64.67 -46.59 33.24
C LEU A 16 -64.72 -45.07 33.36
N VAL A 17 -65.62 -44.52 34.19
CA VAL A 17 -65.69 -43.09 34.49
C VAL A 17 -64.44 -42.62 35.23
N VAL A 18 -63.98 -43.37 36.24
CA VAL A 18 -62.73 -43.06 36.96
C VAL A 18 -61.52 -43.13 36.01
N PHE A 19 -61.46 -44.14 35.12
CA PHE A 19 -60.40 -44.27 34.13
C PHE A 19 -60.40 -43.13 33.10
N MET A 20 -61.58 -42.72 32.61
CA MET A 20 -61.74 -41.55 31.74
C MET A 20 -61.31 -40.26 32.44
N ILE A 21 -61.69 -40.05 33.70
CA ILE A 21 -61.25 -38.89 34.50
C ILE A 21 -59.72 -38.91 34.65
N LEU A 22 -59.13 -40.07 34.90
CA LEU A 22 -57.68 -40.24 35.06
C LEU A 22 -56.92 -39.97 33.75
N LEU A 23 -57.45 -40.44 32.61
CA LEU A 23 -56.92 -40.13 31.28
C LEU A 23 -57.01 -38.64 30.96
N PHE A 24 -58.16 -38.00 31.21
CA PHE A 24 -58.31 -36.56 31.00
C PHE A 24 -57.43 -35.74 31.95
N ALA A 25 -57.23 -36.19 33.19
CA ALA A 25 -56.32 -35.56 34.13
C ALA A 25 -54.85 -35.68 33.69
N MET A 26 -54.41 -36.88 33.24
CA MET A 26 -53.07 -37.07 32.67
C MET A 26 -52.85 -36.20 31.43
N LEU A 27 -53.83 -36.15 30.54
CA LEU A 27 -53.78 -35.29 29.34
C LEU A 27 -53.71 -33.81 29.73
N GLY A 28 -54.51 -33.37 30.69
CA GLY A 28 -54.51 -32.00 31.19
C GLY A 28 -53.17 -31.59 31.80
N VAL A 29 -52.56 -32.46 32.62
CA VAL A 29 -51.22 -32.22 33.20
C VAL A 29 -50.14 -32.20 32.12
N ALA A 30 -50.21 -33.11 31.14
CA ALA A 30 -49.27 -33.14 30.02
C ALA A 30 -49.33 -31.87 29.17
N VAL A 31 -50.53 -31.36 28.85
CA VAL A 31 -50.71 -30.12 28.09
C VAL A 31 -50.24 -28.91 28.89
N LEU A 32 -50.52 -28.84 30.19
CA LEU A 32 -50.01 -27.78 31.08
C LEU A 32 -48.48 -27.80 31.15
N GLY A 33 -47.87 -28.98 31.29
CA GLY A 33 -46.41 -29.14 31.27
C GLY A 33 -45.79 -28.71 29.94
N ALA A 34 -46.41 -29.07 28.82
CA ALA A 34 -45.97 -28.64 27.49
C ALA A 34 -46.11 -27.12 27.30
N THR A 35 -47.17 -26.51 27.84
CA THR A 35 -47.43 -25.06 27.76
C THR A 35 -46.45 -24.26 28.62
N ILE A 36 -46.22 -24.68 29.87
CA ILE A 36 -45.23 -24.05 30.77
C ILE A 36 -43.82 -24.24 30.21
N GLY A 37 -43.49 -25.43 29.72
CA GLY A 37 -42.22 -25.69 29.05
C GLY A 37 -42.04 -24.88 27.76
N GLY A 38 -43.12 -24.65 27.01
CA GLY A 38 -43.14 -23.76 25.85
C GLY A 38 -42.90 -22.30 26.22
N ALA A 39 -43.63 -21.79 27.22
CA ALA A 39 -43.52 -20.42 27.70
C ALA A 39 -42.13 -20.10 28.26
N THR A 40 -41.55 -21.00 29.06
CA THR A 40 -40.20 -20.83 29.62
C THR A 40 -39.11 -20.83 28.54
N ARG A 41 -39.23 -21.69 27.51
CA ARG A 41 -38.32 -21.65 26.35
C ARG A 41 -38.47 -20.38 25.53
N ALA A 42 -39.70 -19.91 25.34
CA ALA A 42 -39.97 -18.66 24.63
C ALA A 42 -39.36 -17.46 25.38
N GLN A 43 -39.58 -17.35 26.69
CA GLN A 43 -38.99 -16.31 27.52
C GLN A 43 -37.45 -16.35 27.47
N LYS A 44 -36.83 -17.52 27.63
CA LYS A 44 -35.36 -17.63 27.54
C LYS A 44 -34.83 -17.28 26.15
N SER A 45 -35.59 -17.55 25.09
CA SER A 45 -35.24 -17.16 23.73
C SER A 45 -35.34 -15.66 23.52
N GLU A 46 -36.36 -15.02 24.09
CA GLU A 46 -36.55 -13.56 24.06
C GLU A 46 -35.44 -12.85 24.84
N ASP A 47 -35.18 -13.27 26.08
CA ASP A 47 -34.07 -12.75 26.90
C ASP A 47 -32.74 -12.89 26.15
N ASN A 48 -32.50 -14.04 25.51
CA ASN A 48 -31.31 -14.28 24.72
C ASN A 48 -31.18 -13.35 23.50
N LEU A 49 -32.28 -13.15 22.76
CA LEU A 49 -32.30 -12.26 21.60
C LEU A 49 -32.09 -10.80 22.02
N GLN A 50 -32.76 -10.36 23.09
CA GLN A 50 -32.59 -9.02 23.64
C GLN A 50 -31.15 -8.79 24.11
N THR A 51 -30.57 -9.77 24.81
CA THR A 51 -29.17 -9.66 25.28
C THR A 51 -28.21 -9.50 24.10
N VAL A 52 -28.38 -10.27 23.03
CA VAL A 52 -27.56 -10.14 21.81
C VAL A 52 -27.75 -8.77 21.17
N HIS A 53 -28.98 -8.26 21.04
CA HIS A 53 -29.25 -6.94 20.46
C HIS A 53 -28.65 -5.79 21.28
N LEU A 54 -28.62 -5.91 22.60
CA LEU A 54 -28.05 -4.87 23.47
C LEU A 54 -26.52 -4.86 23.42
N ALA A 55 -25.89 -6.04 23.44
CA ALA A 55 -24.45 -6.15 23.24
C ALA A 55 -24.05 -5.68 21.83
N ASP A 56 -24.87 -5.96 20.82
CA ASP A 56 -24.70 -5.45 19.45
C ASP A 56 -24.72 -3.92 19.38
N LYS A 57 -25.67 -3.30 20.08
CA LYS A 57 -25.77 -1.84 20.18
C LYS A 57 -24.52 -1.23 20.82
N ALA A 58 -24.07 -1.80 21.94
CA ALA A 58 -22.85 -1.35 22.62
C ALA A 58 -21.65 -1.44 21.67
N LEU A 59 -21.46 -2.60 21.03
CA LEU A 59 -20.38 -2.87 20.10
C LEU A 59 -20.36 -1.86 18.95
N SER A 60 -21.52 -1.61 18.33
CA SER A 60 -21.64 -0.64 17.23
C SER A 60 -21.32 0.78 17.65
N GLU A 61 -21.63 1.17 18.89
CA GLU A 61 -21.28 2.50 19.42
C GLU A 61 -19.77 2.64 19.67
N ALA A 62 -19.13 1.63 20.25
CA ALA A 62 -17.67 1.63 20.42
C ALA A 62 -16.93 1.68 19.07
N VAL A 63 -17.39 0.93 18.08
CA VAL A 63 -16.85 1.00 16.71
C VAL A 63 -17.06 2.39 16.11
N ALA A 64 -18.20 3.03 16.33
CA ALA A 64 -18.44 4.39 15.85
C ALA A 64 -17.47 5.41 16.50
N HIS A 65 -17.11 5.24 17.77
CA HIS A 65 -16.08 6.07 18.40
C HIS A 65 -14.69 5.84 17.81
N ILE A 66 -14.31 4.60 17.50
CA ILE A 66 -13.05 4.29 16.80
C ILE A 66 -13.05 4.96 15.41
N MET A 67 -14.14 4.82 14.64
CA MET A 67 -14.26 5.48 13.35
C MET A 67 -14.19 7.00 13.46
N ALA A 68 -14.87 7.61 14.43
CA ALA A 68 -14.83 9.05 14.63
C ALA A 68 -13.43 9.57 14.99
N GLN A 69 -12.62 8.75 15.67
CA GLN A 69 -11.26 9.11 16.05
C GLN A 69 -10.24 8.93 14.92
N PHE A 70 -10.38 7.88 14.10
CA PHE A 70 -9.33 7.49 13.15
C PHE A 70 -9.72 7.62 11.68
N ASN A 71 -10.99 7.40 11.32
CA ASN A 71 -11.38 7.35 9.91
C ASN A 71 -11.18 8.71 9.23
N ASP A 72 -10.60 8.69 8.02
CA ASP A 72 -10.27 9.88 7.23
C ASP A 72 -9.27 10.87 7.89
N GLN A 73 -8.54 10.45 8.93
CA GLN A 73 -7.50 11.30 9.55
C GLN A 73 -6.14 11.12 8.84
N SER A 74 -5.40 12.21 8.60
CA SER A 74 -4.02 12.12 8.11
C SER A 74 -3.08 11.75 9.27
N ILE A 75 -2.39 10.61 9.15
CA ILE A 75 -1.51 10.08 10.19
C ILE A 75 -0.24 9.52 9.53
N ASN A 76 0.90 9.67 10.20
CA ASN A 76 2.13 8.96 9.81
C ASN A 76 1.99 7.47 10.19
N PRO A 77 2.20 6.52 9.26
CA PRO A 77 2.08 5.09 9.53
C PRO A 77 2.88 4.61 10.75
N THR A 78 4.02 5.23 11.07
CA THR A 78 4.83 4.85 12.24
C THR A 78 4.18 5.22 13.59
N GLN A 79 3.21 6.13 13.58
CA GLN A 79 2.55 6.64 14.79
C GLN A 79 1.19 5.99 15.06
N ILE A 80 0.61 5.28 14.09
CA ILE A 80 -0.75 4.75 14.21
C ILE A 80 -0.90 3.80 15.40
N THR A 81 0.10 2.95 15.65
CA THR A 81 0.10 2.03 16.79
C THR A 81 0.14 2.79 18.11
N GLN A 82 1.00 3.81 18.25
CA GLN A 82 1.05 4.64 19.46
C GLN A 82 -0.25 5.41 19.70
N GLN A 83 -0.88 5.94 18.64
CA GLN A 83 -2.18 6.60 18.76
C GLN A 83 -3.30 5.61 19.14
N ALA A 84 -3.26 4.39 18.62
CA ALA A 84 -4.18 3.33 19.00
C ALA A 84 -3.98 2.90 20.46
N GLU A 85 -2.73 2.77 20.91
CA GLU A 85 -2.38 2.53 22.32
C GLU A 85 -2.91 3.65 23.22
N ASP A 86 -2.70 4.92 22.86
CA ASP A 86 -3.21 6.07 23.61
C ASP A 86 -4.75 6.07 23.66
N PHE A 87 -5.41 5.73 22.55
CA PHE A 87 -6.86 5.58 22.50
C PHE A 87 -7.34 4.46 23.41
N VAL A 88 -6.75 3.27 23.31
CA VAL A 88 -7.10 2.11 24.14
C VAL A 88 -6.83 2.41 25.61
N GLY A 89 -5.71 3.05 25.93
CA GLY A 89 -5.36 3.49 27.28
C GLY A 89 -6.40 4.45 27.83
N LYS A 90 -6.73 5.53 27.12
CA LYS A 90 -7.77 6.49 27.52
C LYS A 90 -9.15 5.84 27.65
N PHE A 91 -9.47 4.87 26.79
CA PHE A 91 -10.75 4.18 26.81
C PHE A 91 -10.88 3.25 28.02
N ASN A 92 -9.82 2.48 28.31
CA ASN A 92 -9.81 1.52 29.41
C ASN A 92 -9.57 2.21 30.78
N ASP A 93 -8.84 3.33 30.81
CA ASP A 93 -8.55 4.13 32.01
C ASP A 93 -9.70 5.15 32.30
N TYR A 94 -10.85 4.58 32.61
CA TYR A 94 -11.75 5.05 33.69
C TYR A 94 -12.41 6.46 33.67
N SER A 95 -12.39 7.29 32.62
CA SER A 95 -13.09 8.60 32.63
C SER A 95 -14.16 8.85 31.57
N TRP A 96 -14.25 8.06 30.49
CA TRP A 96 -15.27 8.24 29.44
C TRP A 96 -16.65 7.69 29.82
N ARG A 97 -16.70 6.79 30.80
CA ARG A 97 -17.93 6.23 31.37
C ARG A 97 -18.84 7.31 31.98
N ASP A 98 -18.27 8.33 32.61
CA ASP A 98 -19.06 9.39 33.24
C ASP A 98 -19.55 10.47 32.26
N ASN A 99 -19.22 10.43 30.97
CA ASN A 99 -19.63 11.45 29.98
C ASN A 99 -20.17 10.92 28.66
N SER A 100 -20.13 9.60 28.42
CA SER A 100 -20.98 9.01 27.40
C SER A 100 -22.42 8.94 27.92
N ASP A 101 -23.39 9.29 27.07
CA ASP A 101 -24.81 9.05 27.34
C ASP A 101 -25.12 7.55 27.58
N LEU A 102 -24.14 6.66 27.32
CA LEU A 102 -24.17 5.22 27.56
C LEU A 102 -24.28 4.78 29.03
N ASP A 103 -23.66 5.52 29.96
CA ASP A 103 -23.60 5.13 31.38
C ASP A 103 -24.48 6.02 32.27
N LYS A 104 -24.96 7.16 31.74
CA LYS A 104 -25.84 8.10 32.47
C LYS A 104 -27.30 7.66 32.57
N ALA A 105 -27.71 6.60 31.86
CA ALA A 105 -29.05 6.04 31.95
C ALA A 105 -29.03 4.76 32.80
N LYS A 106 -29.52 4.82 34.05
CA LYS A 106 -29.89 3.70 34.94
C LYS A 106 -29.32 2.33 34.54
N SER A 107 -28.26 1.89 35.21
CA SER A 107 -27.73 0.50 35.21
C SER A 107 -27.89 -0.18 33.84
N PRO A 108 -27.08 0.16 32.83
CA PRO A 108 -27.35 -0.31 31.49
C PRO A 108 -27.29 -1.84 31.46
N GLU A 109 -28.27 -2.46 30.78
CA GLU A 109 -28.30 -3.91 30.50
C GLU A 109 -27.14 -4.35 29.58
N TYR A 110 -26.25 -3.42 29.20
CA TYR A 110 -25.08 -3.65 28.35
C TYR A 110 -23.93 -2.68 28.67
N GLN A 111 -22.70 -3.09 28.37
CA GLN A 111 -21.49 -2.28 28.56
C GLN A 111 -20.37 -2.71 27.60
N ILE A 112 -19.40 -1.83 27.37
CA ILE A 112 -18.11 -2.22 26.76
C ILE A 112 -17.23 -2.80 27.86
N LYS A 113 -16.84 -4.06 27.67
CA LYS A 113 -16.01 -4.82 28.61
C LYS A 113 -14.55 -4.43 28.50
N ASN A 114 -14.03 -4.35 27.27
CA ASN A 114 -12.69 -3.85 26.97
C ASN A 114 -12.53 -3.55 25.46
N ILE A 115 -11.51 -2.75 25.16
CA ILE A 115 -10.87 -2.69 23.83
C ILE A 115 -9.41 -3.07 24.04
N CYS A 116 -8.84 -3.87 23.13
CA CYS A 116 -7.44 -4.25 23.20
C CYS A 116 -6.82 -4.37 21.79
N LEU A 117 -5.51 -4.18 21.68
CA LEU A 117 -4.77 -4.39 20.43
C LEU A 117 -4.47 -5.88 20.21
N LEU A 118 -4.46 -6.30 18.94
CA LEU A 118 -4.19 -7.68 18.49
C LEU A 118 -2.74 -7.90 18.02
N ASP A 119 -1.87 -6.92 18.22
CA ASP A 119 -0.43 -7.04 17.94
C ASP A 119 0.33 -7.49 19.21
N VAL A 120 1.64 -7.60 19.15
CA VAL A 120 2.50 -7.89 20.32
C VAL A 120 3.08 -6.57 20.84
N PRO A 121 3.02 -6.31 22.17
CA PRO A 121 3.61 -5.11 22.73
C PRO A 121 5.12 -5.04 22.50
N SER A 122 5.60 -3.90 22.03
CA SER A 122 7.03 -3.59 21.94
C SER A 122 7.67 -3.33 23.31
N ASP A 123 6.87 -2.94 24.30
CA ASP A 123 7.25 -2.72 25.69
C ASP A 123 6.29 -3.45 26.64
N ILE A 124 6.85 -4.23 27.56
CA ILE A 124 6.09 -4.96 28.58
C ILE A 124 5.26 -4.03 29.48
N SER A 125 5.66 -2.77 29.63
CA SER A 125 4.88 -1.77 30.39
C SER A 125 3.49 -1.52 29.76
N LYS A 126 3.36 -1.76 28.45
CA LYS A 126 2.13 -1.56 27.67
C LYS A 126 1.26 -2.82 27.55
N GLN A 127 1.67 -3.94 28.14
CA GLN A 127 0.98 -5.24 28.02
C GLN A 127 -0.52 -5.20 28.36
N GLY A 128 -0.94 -4.29 29.26
CA GLY A 128 -2.35 -4.09 29.63
C GLY A 128 -3.24 -3.52 28.51
N LEU A 129 -2.66 -2.99 27.44
CA LEU A 129 -3.38 -2.47 26.26
C LEU A 129 -3.67 -3.57 25.22
N TYR A 130 -3.00 -4.71 25.32
CA TYR A 130 -3.04 -5.80 24.34
C TYR A 130 -3.91 -6.97 24.83
N CYS A 131 -4.53 -7.68 23.88
CA CYS A 131 -5.43 -8.77 24.18
C CYS A 131 -4.68 -9.94 24.85
N ALA A 132 -5.31 -10.64 25.79
CA ALA A 132 -4.66 -11.66 26.64
C ALA A 132 -3.99 -12.81 25.87
N ASP A 133 -4.54 -13.15 24.70
CA ASP A 133 -4.00 -14.12 23.75
C ASP A 133 -2.75 -13.63 22.99
N HIS A 134 -2.43 -12.33 23.08
CA HIS A 134 -1.29 -11.67 22.46
C HIS A 134 -0.31 -11.04 23.48
N GLN A 135 -0.40 -11.44 24.76
CA GLN A 135 0.38 -10.86 25.86
C GLN A 135 1.80 -11.46 26.05
N THR A 136 2.18 -12.53 25.36
CA THR A 136 3.49 -13.18 25.57
C THR A 136 4.54 -12.68 24.58
N ALA A 137 5.45 -11.83 25.07
CA ALA A 137 6.68 -11.46 24.38
C ALA A 137 7.72 -12.59 24.48
N ASP A 138 7.42 -13.78 23.95
CA ASP A 138 8.43 -14.84 23.82
C ASP A 138 9.31 -14.53 22.61
N ASN A 139 10.35 -13.73 22.85
CA ASN A 139 11.18 -12.96 21.92
C ASN A 139 10.45 -11.76 21.30
N PRO A 140 10.82 -10.50 21.65
CA PRO A 140 10.50 -9.40 20.75
C PRO A 140 11.19 -9.73 19.43
N ALA A 141 10.41 -10.07 18.39
CA ALA A 141 10.91 -9.86 17.04
C ALA A 141 11.41 -8.41 17.02
N SER A 142 12.66 -8.26 16.60
CA SER A 142 13.40 -7.00 16.56
C SER A 142 12.49 -5.81 16.37
N GLY A 143 12.52 -4.88 17.34
CA GLY A 143 11.79 -3.63 17.24
C GLY A 143 12.00 -2.97 15.88
N ASN A 144 10.92 -2.35 15.39
CA ASN A 144 10.82 -1.54 14.17
C ASN A 144 10.35 -2.24 12.89
N GLU A 145 9.52 -3.29 12.95
CA GLU A 145 8.63 -3.53 11.81
C GLU A 145 7.49 -2.49 11.86
N THR A 146 7.47 -1.56 10.92
CA THR A 146 6.38 -0.60 10.77
C THR A 146 5.17 -1.35 10.23
N THR A 147 4.21 -1.68 11.09
CA THR A 147 2.97 -2.35 10.65
C THR A 147 1.97 -1.30 10.14
N TYR A 148 1.70 -1.30 8.83
CA TYR A 148 0.69 -0.42 8.21
C TYR A 148 -0.74 -0.74 8.65
N LEU A 149 -0.93 -1.91 9.28
CA LEU A 149 -2.18 -2.41 9.78
C LEU A 149 -2.12 -2.46 11.31
N THR A 150 -3.04 -1.77 11.98
CA THR A 150 -3.20 -1.89 13.43
C THR A 150 -4.58 -2.42 13.75
N SER A 151 -4.66 -3.62 14.32
CA SER A 151 -5.93 -4.30 14.61
C SER A 151 -6.31 -4.19 16.09
N LEU A 152 -7.56 -3.80 16.34
CA LEU A 152 -8.17 -3.73 17.66
C LEU A 152 -9.30 -4.77 17.77
N ARG A 153 -9.50 -5.31 18.97
CA ARG A 153 -10.67 -6.11 19.32
C ARG A 153 -11.50 -5.37 20.35
N VAL A 154 -12.78 -5.17 20.01
CA VAL A 154 -13.79 -4.61 20.91
C VAL A 154 -14.61 -5.75 21.49
N THR A 155 -14.78 -5.79 22.81
CA THR A 155 -15.67 -6.75 23.49
C THR A 155 -16.79 -6.00 24.19
N ALA A 156 -18.02 -6.32 23.82
CA ALA A 156 -19.24 -5.84 24.46
C ALA A 156 -19.90 -6.96 25.27
N GLU A 157 -20.53 -6.60 26.38
CA GLU A 157 -21.23 -7.52 27.28
C GLU A 157 -22.65 -6.99 27.52
N ALA A 158 -23.65 -7.88 27.53
CA ALA A 158 -25.01 -7.55 27.95
C ALA A 158 -25.58 -8.61 28.89
N VAL A 159 -26.47 -8.18 29.77
CA VAL A 159 -27.17 -9.01 30.76
C VAL A 159 -28.65 -8.64 30.83
N VAL A 160 -29.53 -9.57 30.45
CA VAL A 160 -30.99 -9.43 30.56
C VAL A 160 -31.53 -10.60 31.37
N ASN A 161 -32.21 -10.32 32.49
CA ASN A 161 -32.85 -11.35 33.32
C ASN A 161 -31.91 -12.52 33.73
N GLY A 162 -30.61 -12.23 33.91
CA GLY A 162 -29.58 -13.23 34.26
C GLY A 162 -29.00 -14.01 33.07
N VAL A 163 -29.49 -13.78 31.85
CA VAL A 163 -28.84 -14.25 30.61
C VAL A 163 -27.74 -13.26 30.25
N LYS A 164 -26.51 -13.75 30.17
CA LYS A 164 -25.32 -12.96 29.80
C LYS A 164 -24.83 -13.35 28.41
N ARG A 165 -24.49 -12.38 27.57
CA ARG A 165 -23.83 -12.60 26.27
C ARG A 165 -22.72 -11.58 26.06
N ASP A 166 -21.62 -12.09 25.51
CA ASP A 166 -20.49 -11.28 25.08
C ASP A 166 -20.42 -11.33 23.54
N LEU A 167 -20.27 -10.18 22.90
CA LEU A 167 -19.98 -10.06 21.47
C LEU A 167 -18.60 -9.43 21.28
N THR A 168 -17.88 -9.90 20.27
CA THR A 168 -16.61 -9.32 19.84
C THR A 168 -16.67 -8.89 18.39
N GLN A 169 -15.91 -7.84 18.08
CA GLN A 169 -15.69 -7.38 16.72
C GLN A 169 -14.26 -6.86 16.60
N GLU A 170 -13.62 -7.21 15.50
CA GLU A 170 -12.27 -6.76 15.17
C GLU A 170 -12.37 -5.53 14.26
N VAL A 171 -11.51 -4.56 14.48
CA VAL A 171 -11.43 -3.30 13.74
C VAL A 171 -9.99 -3.10 13.31
N THR A 172 -9.72 -2.95 12.02
CA THR A 172 -8.36 -2.78 11.49
C THR A 172 -8.19 -1.36 10.97
N LEU A 173 -7.15 -0.67 11.45
CA LEU A 173 -6.70 0.62 10.96
C LEU A 173 -5.67 0.38 9.86
N ASP A 174 -6.00 0.73 8.62
CA ASP A 174 -5.13 0.61 7.45
C ASP A 174 -4.55 1.97 7.07
N THR A 175 -3.22 2.02 7.04
CA THR A 175 -2.40 3.17 6.63
C THR A 175 -1.49 2.83 5.45
N PHE A 176 -1.75 1.71 4.76
CA PHE A 176 -1.00 1.33 3.58
C PHE A 176 -1.45 2.17 2.38
N PRO A 177 -0.55 2.93 1.73
CA PRO A 177 -0.90 3.72 0.55
C PRO A 177 -1.47 2.83 -0.57
N ASP A 178 -2.61 3.22 -1.14
CA ASP A 178 -3.30 2.33 -2.09
C ASP A 178 -2.55 2.16 -3.40
N PHE A 179 -1.77 3.17 -3.82
CA PHE A 179 -0.97 3.07 -5.04
C PHE A 179 0.06 1.93 -4.99
N LEU A 180 0.51 1.55 -3.79
CA LEU A 180 1.43 0.44 -3.57
C LEU A 180 0.72 -0.92 -3.70
N LYS A 181 -0.61 -0.98 -3.87
CA LYS A 181 -1.37 -2.24 -4.03
C LYS A 181 -1.40 -2.73 -5.48
N TYR A 182 -0.95 -1.90 -6.43
CA TYR A 182 -1.13 -2.12 -7.86
C TYR A 182 0.21 -2.24 -8.59
N SER A 183 0.23 -3.04 -9.66
CA SER A 183 1.37 -3.12 -10.58
C SER A 183 1.56 -1.79 -11.29
N MET A 184 0.45 -1.18 -11.69
CA MET A 184 0.41 0.15 -12.26
C MET A 184 -0.91 0.84 -11.98
N GLY A 185 -0.92 2.16 -12.00
CA GLY A 185 -2.17 2.88 -11.88
C GLY A 185 -2.06 4.38 -12.03
N SER A 186 -3.23 5.00 -12.02
CA SER A 186 -3.38 6.43 -11.81
C SER A 186 -4.65 6.75 -11.04
N GLU A 187 -4.60 7.80 -10.22
CA GLU A 187 -5.81 8.43 -9.67
C GLU A 187 -6.58 9.22 -10.74
N GLY A 188 -5.91 9.62 -11.81
CA GLY A 188 -6.47 10.23 -13.00
C GLY A 188 -6.87 9.22 -14.06
N ASN A 189 -6.56 9.55 -15.31
CA ASN A 189 -6.86 8.72 -16.48
C ASN A 189 -5.74 7.71 -16.73
N VAL A 190 -6.12 6.49 -17.12
CA VAL A 190 -5.21 5.43 -17.56
C VAL A 190 -5.50 5.14 -19.03
N ASN A 191 -4.53 5.41 -19.89
CA ASN A 191 -4.59 5.15 -21.32
C ASN A 191 -3.62 4.03 -21.68
N VAL A 192 -4.13 2.87 -22.08
CA VAL A 192 -3.32 1.72 -22.50
C VAL A 192 -3.46 1.51 -24.00
N ASN A 193 -2.43 1.91 -24.73
CA ASN A 193 -2.34 1.82 -26.18
C ASN A 193 -1.47 0.63 -26.58
N GLY A 194 -2.14 -0.43 -27.03
CA GLY A 194 -1.52 -1.64 -27.54
C GLY A 194 -1.43 -2.75 -26.51
N ALA A 195 -0.34 -3.53 -26.56
CA ALA A 195 -0.25 -4.85 -25.94
C ALA A 195 0.86 -4.98 -24.87
N PRO A 196 0.84 -4.17 -23.80
CA PRO A 196 1.66 -4.44 -22.63
C PRO A 196 1.16 -5.67 -21.86
N LEU A 197 2.05 -6.29 -21.09
CA LEU A 197 1.72 -7.34 -20.13
C LEU A 197 1.85 -6.81 -18.70
N PHE A 198 0.78 -6.93 -17.92
CA PHE A 198 0.76 -6.65 -16.50
C PHE A 198 0.58 -7.95 -15.73
N ILE A 199 1.54 -8.27 -14.87
CA ILE A 199 1.46 -9.37 -13.91
C ILE A 199 1.15 -8.72 -12.56
N GLY A 200 -0.12 -8.73 -12.15
CA GLY A 200 -0.62 -7.91 -11.03
C GLY A 200 -1.87 -7.10 -11.40
N SER A 201 -2.35 -6.28 -10.47
CA SER A 201 -3.59 -5.52 -10.64
C SER A 201 -3.35 -4.08 -11.09
N ILE A 202 -4.29 -3.53 -11.84
CA ILE A 202 -4.27 -2.17 -12.41
C ILE A 202 -5.31 -1.31 -11.68
N TYR A 203 -5.02 -0.03 -11.48
CA TYR A 203 -6.00 0.94 -10.96
C TYR A 203 -6.19 2.14 -11.89
N ALA A 204 -7.45 2.44 -12.23
CA ALA A 204 -7.85 3.63 -12.97
C ALA A 204 -8.87 4.45 -12.18
N GLY A 205 -8.42 5.55 -11.59
CA GLY A 205 -9.21 6.38 -10.68
C GLY A 205 -10.20 7.32 -11.36
N THR A 206 -10.14 7.50 -12.68
CA THR A 206 -11.08 8.38 -13.41
C THR A 206 -11.62 7.73 -14.68
N GLN A 207 -10.76 7.38 -15.62
CA GLN A 207 -11.13 6.73 -16.88
C GLN A 207 -10.07 5.72 -17.28
N LEU A 208 -10.51 4.57 -17.78
CA LEU A 208 -9.66 3.58 -18.42
C LEU A 208 -9.95 3.58 -19.93
N SER A 209 -8.97 4.00 -20.71
CA SER A 209 -9.01 3.92 -22.17
C SER A 209 -8.08 2.82 -22.64
N ILE A 210 -8.58 1.86 -23.41
CA ILE A 210 -7.75 0.81 -23.98
C ILE A 210 -7.87 0.76 -25.50
N ARG A 211 -6.77 0.48 -26.18
CA ARG A 211 -6.67 0.48 -27.64
C ARG A 211 -5.83 -0.68 -28.13
N ASN A 212 -6.17 -1.30 -29.25
CA ASN A 212 -5.34 -2.32 -29.93
C ASN A 212 -4.34 -1.72 -30.92
N ALA A 213 -3.81 -0.55 -30.61
CA ALA A 213 -2.83 0.14 -31.42
C ALA A 213 -1.98 1.01 -30.50
N ALA A 214 -0.68 1.10 -30.77
CA ALA A 214 0.28 1.84 -29.97
C ALA A 214 0.71 3.12 -30.69
N ASN A 215 0.67 4.25 -29.96
CA ASN A 215 1.24 5.50 -30.47
C ASN A 215 2.75 5.51 -30.25
N TYR A 216 3.50 6.03 -31.20
CA TYR A 216 4.94 6.19 -31.02
C TYR A 216 5.48 7.41 -31.76
N VAL A 217 6.52 8.00 -31.20
CA VAL A 217 7.27 9.07 -31.84
C VAL A 217 8.58 8.49 -32.38
N TYR A 218 8.82 8.62 -33.68
CA TYR A 218 10.09 8.22 -34.30
C TYR A 218 10.55 9.30 -35.28
N HIS A 219 11.81 9.73 -35.13
CA HIS A 219 12.37 10.88 -35.88
C HIS A 219 11.43 12.11 -35.86
N SER A 220 10.86 12.43 -34.69
CA SER A 220 9.88 13.53 -34.49
C SER A 220 8.54 13.38 -35.23
N ASN A 221 8.24 12.22 -35.81
CA ASN A 221 6.94 11.93 -36.41
C ASN A 221 6.10 11.08 -35.45
N GLN A 222 4.86 11.52 -35.21
CA GLN A 222 3.87 10.71 -34.53
C GLN A 222 3.35 9.66 -35.50
N ASN A 223 3.39 8.40 -35.07
CA ASN A 223 2.96 7.25 -35.84
C ASN A 223 2.08 6.35 -34.97
N LEU A 224 1.33 5.48 -35.64
CA LEU A 224 0.51 4.45 -35.01
C LEU A 224 0.99 3.08 -35.50
N ALA A 225 1.05 2.12 -34.58
CA ALA A 225 1.29 0.72 -34.89
C ALA A 225 0.06 -0.09 -34.51
N ASP A 226 -0.55 -0.79 -35.47
CA ASP A 226 -1.57 -1.80 -35.16
C ASP A 226 -0.93 -2.89 -34.28
N THR A 227 -1.64 -3.37 -33.27
CA THR A 227 -1.18 -4.46 -32.38
C THR A 227 -2.40 -5.11 -31.70
N GLN A 228 -2.21 -5.76 -30.56
CA GLN A 228 -3.27 -6.38 -29.76
C GLN A 228 -3.63 -5.49 -28.56
N TYR A 229 -4.61 -5.90 -27.76
CA TYR A 229 -4.92 -5.23 -26.49
C TYR A 229 -3.96 -5.71 -25.38
N LEU A 230 -4.00 -5.05 -24.23
CA LEU A 230 -3.20 -5.43 -23.06
C LEU A 230 -3.51 -6.84 -22.55
N TYR A 231 -2.51 -7.41 -21.88
CA TYR A 231 -2.64 -8.64 -21.10
C TYR A 231 -2.59 -8.30 -19.62
N VAL A 232 -3.53 -8.85 -18.84
CA VAL A 232 -3.48 -8.81 -17.37
C VAL A 232 -3.55 -10.23 -16.85
N VAL A 233 -2.58 -10.59 -16.01
CA VAL A 233 -2.50 -11.91 -15.38
C VAL A 233 -2.26 -11.75 -13.87
N PRO A 234 -2.71 -12.70 -13.04
CA PRO A 234 -2.40 -12.69 -11.61
C PRO A 234 -0.88 -12.80 -11.37
N SER A 235 -0.41 -12.14 -10.30
CA SER A 235 0.95 -12.30 -9.79
C SER A 235 1.05 -13.56 -8.96
N ASP A 236 2.17 -14.28 -9.10
CA ASP A 236 2.47 -15.51 -8.37
C ASP A 236 2.78 -15.25 -6.87
N ASN A 237 2.96 -13.98 -6.47
CA ASN A 237 3.24 -13.54 -5.11
C ASN A 237 2.00 -13.67 -4.19
N THR A 238 1.71 -14.92 -3.83
CA THR A 238 0.60 -15.32 -2.94
C THR A 238 0.90 -15.11 -1.46
N THR A 239 2.09 -14.64 -1.08
CA THR A 239 2.51 -14.53 0.33
C THR A 239 1.92 -13.28 0.98
N PRO A 240 0.92 -13.37 1.87
CA PRO A 240 0.25 -12.19 2.41
C PRO A 240 1.26 -11.33 3.16
N ILE A 241 1.38 -10.06 2.80
CA ILE A 241 1.61 -9.05 3.84
C ILE A 241 0.25 -8.97 4.51
N ASN A 242 0.08 -9.65 5.64
CA ASN A 242 -1.13 -9.69 6.48
C ASN A 242 -2.37 -9.10 5.78
N GLU A 243 -2.92 -9.84 4.82
CA GLU A 243 -4.10 -9.50 4.02
C GLU A 243 -4.32 -7.99 3.75
N LEU A 244 -3.66 -7.42 2.73
CA LEU A 244 -4.07 -6.12 2.19
C LEU A 244 -5.53 -6.21 1.73
N PHE A 245 -6.35 -5.28 2.22
CA PHE A 245 -7.77 -5.24 1.95
C PHE A 245 -8.10 -4.26 0.83
N ASP A 246 -9.09 -4.62 0.03
CA ASP A 246 -9.74 -3.74 -0.93
C ASP A 246 -10.62 -2.70 -0.22
N ASP A 247 -11.38 -1.96 -1.02
CA ASP A 247 -12.36 -0.98 -0.55
C ASP A 247 -13.51 -1.54 0.29
N ASN A 248 -13.74 -2.84 0.23
CA ASN A 248 -14.83 -3.55 0.89
C ASN A 248 -14.34 -4.31 2.14
N GLY A 249 -13.03 -4.38 2.37
CA GLY A 249 -12.46 -5.18 3.45
C GLY A 249 -12.20 -6.64 3.06
N ASP A 250 -12.26 -6.96 1.77
CA ASP A 250 -11.94 -8.27 1.21
C ASP A 250 -10.46 -8.31 0.77
N PRO A 251 -9.79 -9.48 0.81
CA PRO A 251 -8.43 -9.60 0.31
C PRO A 251 -8.34 -9.22 -1.18
N ILE A 252 -7.35 -8.40 -1.53
CA ILE A 252 -7.17 -7.94 -2.92
C ILE A 252 -6.84 -9.12 -3.84
N GLU A 253 -7.70 -9.39 -4.82
CA GLU A 253 -7.41 -10.34 -5.88
C GLU A 253 -6.36 -9.76 -6.85
N SER A 254 -5.34 -10.56 -7.19
CA SER A 254 -4.34 -10.17 -8.17
C SER A 254 -4.83 -10.41 -9.59
N GLY A 255 -4.40 -9.56 -10.54
CA GLY A 255 -4.76 -9.70 -11.95
C GLY A 255 -6.11 -9.09 -12.30
N LYS A 256 -6.52 -8.07 -11.54
CA LYS A 256 -7.78 -7.33 -11.71
C LYS A 256 -7.52 -5.90 -12.15
N ILE A 257 -8.49 -5.30 -12.81
CA ILE A 257 -8.49 -3.91 -13.24
C ILE A 257 -9.56 -3.18 -12.43
N GLN A 258 -9.12 -2.40 -11.46
CA GLN A 258 -9.99 -1.61 -10.60
C GLN A 258 -10.36 -0.30 -11.28
N ILE A 259 -11.66 -0.07 -11.46
CA ILE A 259 -12.23 1.13 -12.06
C ILE A 259 -13.34 1.70 -11.18
N GLN A 260 -13.75 2.93 -11.48
CA GLN A 260 -14.76 3.63 -10.69
C GLN A 260 -16.19 3.22 -11.01
N THR A 261 -16.53 3.15 -12.30
CA THR A 261 -17.86 2.80 -12.81
C THR A 261 -17.76 2.26 -14.23
N ASP A 262 -18.73 1.50 -14.72
CA ASP A 262 -18.73 1.01 -16.11
C ASP A 262 -18.59 2.12 -17.17
N SER A 263 -19.21 3.28 -16.94
CA SER A 263 -19.13 4.45 -17.84
C SER A 263 -17.72 5.04 -17.98
N THR A 264 -16.76 4.55 -17.18
CA THR A 264 -15.38 5.04 -17.19
C THR A 264 -14.47 4.21 -18.07
N VAL A 265 -14.96 3.16 -18.75
CA VAL A 265 -14.14 2.34 -19.64
C VAL A 265 -14.42 2.62 -21.12
N GLN A 266 -13.37 2.88 -21.89
CA GLN A 266 -13.44 3.21 -23.32
C GLN A 266 -12.54 2.30 -24.15
N TYR A 267 -13.09 1.76 -25.24
CA TYR A 267 -12.39 0.83 -26.13
C TYR A 267 -12.21 1.45 -27.49
N TYR A 268 -11.00 1.42 -28.01
CA TYR A 268 -10.65 1.98 -29.31
C TYR A 268 -10.04 0.91 -30.23
N ILE A 269 -10.46 0.93 -31.49
CA ILE A 269 -9.94 0.03 -32.53
C ILE A 269 -9.07 0.82 -33.50
N GLY A 270 -7.81 0.43 -33.66
CA GLY A 270 -6.86 1.06 -34.58
C GLY A 270 -6.73 2.56 -34.30
N ASP A 271 -6.85 3.38 -35.36
CA ASP A 271 -6.84 4.85 -35.28
C ASP A 271 -8.23 5.48 -35.04
N SER A 272 -9.26 4.68 -34.74
CA SER A 272 -10.61 5.23 -34.55
C SER A 272 -10.63 6.23 -33.38
N PRO A 273 -11.18 7.44 -33.57
CA PRO A 273 -11.40 8.39 -32.47
C PRO A 273 -12.69 8.08 -31.68
N THR A 274 -13.52 7.18 -32.19
CA THR A 274 -14.79 6.79 -31.57
C THR A 274 -14.57 5.58 -30.67
N SER A 275 -14.93 5.72 -29.40
CA SER A 275 -14.94 4.61 -28.44
C SER A 275 -16.13 3.68 -28.68
N GLN A 276 -15.94 2.41 -28.36
CA GLN A 276 -16.99 1.40 -28.34
C GLN A 276 -17.17 0.86 -26.92
N ASP A 277 -18.34 0.29 -26.65
CA ASP A 277 -18.57 -0.45 -25.42
C ASP A 277 -17.80 -1.78 -25.47
N LEU A 278 -17.44 -2.32 -24.30
CA LEU A 278 -17.00 -3.71 -24.21
C LEU A 278 -18.03 -4.62 -24.86
N PRO A 279 -17.63 -5.46 -25.82
CA PRO A 279 -18.52 -6.51 -26.28
C PRO A 279 -18.74 -7.48 -25.12
N GLN A 280 -19.95 -7.45 -24.55
CA GLN A 280 -20.34 -8.33 -23.46
C GLN A 280 -20.24 -9.81 -23.87
N ASN A 281 -19.58 -10.63 -23.04
CA ASN A 281 -19.28 -12.04 -23.30
C ASN A 281 -18.39 -12.27 -24.54
N SER A 282 -17.51 -11.31 -24.88
CA SER A 282 -16.59 -11.46 -26.01
C SER A 282 -15.53 -12.51 -25.71
N GLN A 283 -15.74 -13.72 -26.23
CA GLN A 283 -14.72 -14.77 -26.36
C GLN A 283 -13.69 -14.45 -27.45
N SER A 284 -13.66 -13.21 -27.97
CA SER A 284 -12.72 -12.85 -29.03
C SER A 284 -11.30 -12.86 -28.46
N PRO A 285 -10.39 -13.68 -29.02
CA PRO A 285 -9.05 -13.88 -28.48
C PRO A 285 -8.27 -12.57 -28.27
N GLN A 286 -8.50 -11.57 -29.13
CA GLN A 286 -7.87 -10.25 -29.06
C GLN A 286 -8.10 -9.49 -27.74
N PHE A 287 -9.18 -9.78 -26.99
CA PHE A 287 -9.47 -9.12 -25.71
C PHE A 287 -8.85 -9.87 -24.53
N HIS A 288 -8.21 -11.02 -24.76
CA HIS A 288 -7.46 -11.77 -23.75
C HIS A 288 -8.20 -12.03 -22.42
N GLY A 289 -9.55 -12.03 -22.44
CA GLY A 289 -10.37 -12.19 -21.23
C GLY A 289 -10.43 -10.98 -20.31
N LEU A 290 -10.29 -9.75 -20.83
CA LEU A 290 -10.28 -8.51 -20.03
C LEU A 290 -11.59 -8.22 -19.29
N GLU A 291 -12.76 -8.57 -19.86
CA GLU A 291 -14.07 -8.28 -19.25
C GLU A 291 -14.23 -8.83 -17.81
N PRO A 292 -14.00 -10.13 -17.53
CA PRO A 292 -14.10 -10.66 -16.16
C PRO A 292 -13.01 -10.17 -15.20
N GLN A 293 -12.01 -9.44 -15.67
CA GLN A 293 -10.95 -8.88 -14.85
C GLN A 293 -11.29 -7.49 -14.30
N ILE A 294 -12.34 -6.85 -14.81
CA ILE A 294 -12.75 -5.51 -14.41
C ILE A 294 -13.59 -5.57 -13.12
N GLU A 295 -13.17 -4.79 -12.12
CA GLU A 295 -13.83 -4.68 -10.82
C GLU A 295 -14.10 -3.21 -10.47
N PHE A 296 -15.17 -2.98 -9.70
CA PHE A 296 -15.57 -1.64 -9.30
C PHE A 296 -15.05 -1.31 -7.89
N SER A 297 -14.37 -0.17 -7.79
CA SER A 297 -13.84 0.43 -6.56
C SER A 297 -14.30 1.89 -6.48
N GLU A 298 -14.46 2.45 -5.28
CA GLU A 298 -14.91 3.84 -5.11
C GLU A 298 -13.73 4.78 -4.85
N LYS A 299 -13.55 5.83 -5.66
CA LYS A 299 -12.38 6.74 -5.64
C LYS A 299 -12.19 7.41 -4.30
N LYS A 300 -13.31 7.73 -3.64
CA LYS A 300 -13.32 8.36 -2.32
C LYS A 300 -12.64 7.51 -1.24
N LYS A 301 -12.53 6.19 -1.46
CA LYS A 301 -11.87 5.26 -0.56
C LYS A 301 -10.36 5.20 -0.82
N PHE A 302 -9.89 5.58 -2.02
CA PHE A 302 -8.48 5.53 -2.38
C PHE A 302 -7.60 6.35 -1.42
N ILE A 303 -6.68 5.70 -0.72
CA ILE A 303 -5.71 6.33 0.19
C ILE A 303 -4.51 6.79 -0.63
N SER A 304 -4.46 8.09 -0.89
CA SER A 304 -3.37 8.73 -1.63
C SER A 304 -2.28 9.23 -0.68
N ILE A 305 -1.21 9.76 -1.29
CA ILE A 305 -0.12 10.45 -0.61
C ILE A 305 0.03 11.85 -1.18
N GLU A 306 0.66 12.72 -0.41
CA GLU A 306 1.21 13.98 -0.89
C GLU A 306 2.72 13.90 -0.72
N VAL A 307 3.46 14.03 -1.83
CA VAL A 307 4.93 13.93 -1.80
C VAL A 307 5.56 15.01 -0.92
N PRO A 308 5.13 16.29 -0.95
CA PRO A 308 5.67 17.31 -0.06
C PRO A 308 5.51 17.00 1.42
N ASP A 309 4.31 16.61 1.87
CA ASP A 309 4.03 16.22 3.26
C ASP A 309 4.92 15.05 3.70
N THR A 310 5.07 14.05 2.83
CA THR A 310 5.95 12.92 3.09
C THR A 310 7.41 13.37 3.20
N PHE A 311 7.87 14.22 2.27
CA PHE A 311 9.24 14.72 2.27
C PHE A 311 9.55 15.48 3.57
N VAL A 312 8.64 16.33 4.03
CA VAL A 312 8.75 17.06 5.30
C VAL A 312 8.80 16.10 6.50
N ASP A 313 7.97 15.05 6.50
CA ASP A 313 8.01 14.02 7.55
C ASP A 313 9.36 13.30 7.59
N LYS A 314 9.89 12.90 6.44
CA LYS A 314 11.19 12.22 6.37
C LYS A 314 12.35 13.16 6.70
N ALA A 315 12.24 14.44 6.34
CA ALA A 315 13.19 15.46 6.76
C ALA A 315 13.17 15.66 8.28
N PHE A 316 11.99 15.61 8.90
CA PHE A 316 11.85 15.64 10.35
C PHE A 316 12.43 14.38 11.01
N ASP A 317 12.16 13.19 10.47
CA ASP A 317 12.75 11.93 10.93
C ASP A 317 14.29 12.00 10.91
N ALA A 318 14.88 12.59 9.85
CA ALA A 318 16.32 12.81 9.74
C ALA A 318 16.94 13.67 10.87
N LEU A 319 16.13 14.41 11.64
CA LEU A 319 16.60 15.18 12.81
C LEU A 319 16.74 14.31 14.07
N GLY A 320 16.52 12.99 13.98
CA GLY A 320 16.60 12.08 15.13
C GLY A 320 15.31 12.06 15.95
N ALA A 321 14.17 12.30 15.31
CA ALA A 321 12.89 12.41 15.97
C ALA A 321 12.28 11.04 16.28
N ASP A 322 12.75 10.39 17.34
CA ASP A 322 12.20 9.11 17.83
C ASP A 322 10.85 9.26 18.57
N GLY A 323 9.93 10.07 18.03
CA GLY A 323 8.61 10.34 18.65
C GLY A 323 8.64 11.14 19.96
N THR A 324 9.83 11.56 20.42
CA THR A 324 10.07 12.36 21.63
C THR A 324 10.42 13.83 21.33
N VAL A 325 10.56 14.18 20.05
CA VAL A 325 10.89 15.51 19.57
C VAL A 325 9.63 16.35 19.42
N ASP A 326 9.75 17.64 19.76
CA ASP A 326 8.68 18.62 19.71
C ASP A 326 8.06 18.69 18.30
N TYR A 327 6.77 18.32 18.16
CA TYR A 327 6.01 18.41 16.91
C TYR A 327 6.06 19.83 16.31
N MET A 328 6.36 20.86 17.11
CA MET A 328 6.62 22.21 16.63
C MET A 328 7.76 22.28 15.59
N LEU A 329 8.76 21.39 15.62
CA LEU A 329 9.84 21.33 14.62
C LEU A 329 9.32 20.87 13.26
N ARG A 330 8.51 19.79 13.24
CA ARG A 330 7.87 19.29 12.02
C ARG A 330 6.95 20.37 11.44
N ASP A 331 6.12 20.98 12.28
CA ASP A 331 5.24 22.05 11.85
C ASP A 331 6.04 23.23 11.31
N ALA A 332 7.15 23.62 11.94
CA ALA A 332 8.01 24.68 11.43
C ALA A 332 8.61 24.35 10.04
N LEU A 333 9.02 23.10 9.81
CA LEU A 333 9.46 22.64 8.48
C LEU A 333 8.32 22.73 7.46
N MET A 334 7.12 22.28 7.82
CA MET A 334 5.95 22.39 6.94
C MET A 334 5.59 23.84 6.63
N HIS A 335 5.58 24.74 7.62
CA HIS A 335 5.34 26.17 7.39
C HIS A 335 6.43 26.80 6.52
N ALA A 336 7.69 26.38 6.65
CA ALA A 336 8.76 26.84 5.77
C ALA A 336 8.48 26.48 4.31
N TYR A 337 7.87 25.32 4.06
CA TYR A 337 7.43 24.91 2.72
C TYR A 337 6.15 25.62 2.27
N ASP A 338 5.08 25.63 3.08
CA ASP A 338 3.75 26.11 2.68
C ASP A 338 3.63 27.63 2.55
N ASP A 339 4.29 28.39 3.46
CA ASP A 339 4.13 29.85 3.52
C ASP A 339 4.97 30.58 2.46
N HIS A 340 5.80 29.88 1.69
CA HIS A 340 6.75 30.45 0.74
C HIS A 340 6.38 30.08 -0.71
N PRO A 341 5.66 30.95 -1.44
CA PRO A 341 5.20 30.65 -2.80
C PRO A 341 6.33 30.64 -3.86
N ILE A 342 7.55 31.04 -3.49
CA ILE A 342 8.72 31.09 -4.37
C ILE A 342 9.79 30.23 -3.71
N ASN A 343 10.22 29.18 -4.42
CA ASN A 343 11.20 28.20 -3.97
C ASN A 343 10.92 27.58 -2.58
N PRO A 344 9.73 27.01 -2.34
CA PRO A 344 9.37 26.45 -1.04
C PRO A 344 10.33 25.34 -0.58
N ALA A 345 10.89 24.54 -1.50
CA ALA A 345 11.86 23.52 -1.13
C ALA A 345 13.20 24.12 -0.67
N ASP A 346 13.62 25.28 -1.20
CA ASP A 346 14.83 25.97 -0.70
C ASP A 346 14.67 26.43 0.76
N GLU A 347 13.52 27.01 1.10
CA GLU A 347 13.23 27.48 2.47
C GLU A 347 13.16 26.33 3.47
N LEU A 348 12.48 25.24 3.09
CA LEU A 348 12.46 23.98 3.85
C LEU A 348 13.88 23.47 4.12
N LEU A 349 14.70 23.33 3.07
CA LEU A 349 16.05 22.75 3.17
C LEU A 349 17.01 23.68 3.91
N ASN A 350 16.82 25.00 3.85
CA ASN A 350 17.58 25.97 4.63
C ASN A 350 17.30 25.82 6.13
N LEU A 351 16.02 25.78 6.52
CA LEU A 351 15.62 25.57 7.91
C LEU A 351 16.10 24.22 8.44
N LEU A 352 15.96 23.16 7.63
CA LEU A 352 16.45 21.83 7.95
C LEU A 352 17.96 21.83 8.22
N ARG A 353 18.75 22.49 7.38
CA ARG A 353 20.21 22.63 7.57
C ARG A 353 20.54 23.29 8.91
N ASP A 354 19.80 24.32 9.30
CA ASP A 354 20.04 25.02 10.56
C ASP A 354 19.69 24.16 11.78
N TYR A 355 18.64 23.32 11.69
CA TYR A 355 18.36 22.29 12.69
C TYR A 355 19.45 21.23 12.75
N PHE A 356 19.95 20.74 11.61
CA PHE A 356 21.08 19.81 11.58
C PHE A 356 22.32 20.38 12.29
N ARG A 357 22.67 21.65 12.02
CA ARG A 357 23.79 22.33 12.67
C ARG A 357 23.60 22.47 14.18
N THR A 358 22.37 22.66 14.62
CA THR A 358 22.04 22.83 16.04
C THR A 358 22.07 21.50 16.79
N ILE A 359 21.30 20.51 16.29
CA ILE A 359 21.13 19.20 16.90
C ILE A 359 22.42 18.40 16.86
N TYR A 360 23.11 18.42 15.72
CA TYR A 360 24.35 17.68 15.51
C TYR A 360 25.59 18.55 15.63
N SER A 361 25.57 19.63 16.41
CA SER A 361 26.68 20.61 16.53
C SER A 361 28.06 20.01 16.83
N ASN A 362 28.13 18.83 17.48
CA ASN A 362 29.37 18.13 17.78
C ASN A 362 29.74 17.03 16.77
N GLN A 363 28.93 16.84 15.73
CA GLN A 363 29.10 15.83 14.68
C GLN A 363 29.14 16.54 13.33
N ASN A 364 30.07 16.18 12.45
CA ASN A 364 30.16 16.81 11.13
C ASN A 364 29.07 16.25 10.19
N ARG A 365 27.80 16.61 10.43
CA ARG A 365 26.60 16.10 9.73
C ARG A 365 26.07 17.01 8.63
N VAL A 366 26.71 18.16 8.42
CA VAL A 366 26.42 19.05 7.29
C VAL A 366 27.70 19.19 6.50
N LEU A 367 27.74 18.60 5.31
CA LEU A 367 28.86 18.67 4.39
C LEU A 367 28.44 19.47 3.16
N THR A 368 29.42 20.04 2.48
CA THR A 368 29.23 20.72 1.19
C THR A 368 30.00 19.96 0.14
N VAL A 369 29.41 19.76 -1.04
CA VAL A 369 30.11 19.13 -2.16
C VAL A 369 31.29 20.01 -2.58
N PRO A 370 32.52 19.49 -2.61
CA PRO A 370 33.69 20.27 -3.01
C PRO A 370 33.53 20.83 -4.42
N SER A 371 33.75 22.13 -4.59
CA SER A 371 33.67 22.76 -5.92
C SER A 371 34.89 22.38 -6.76
N LYS A 372 34.63 21.87 -7.98
CA LYS A 372 35.69 21.53 -8.94
C LYS A 372 36.53 22.77 -9.29
N PRO A 373 37.88 22.71 -9.15
CA PRO A 373 38.74 23.83 -9.50
C PRO A 373 38.59 24.24 -10.96
N ALA A 374 38.73 25.55 -11.24
CA ALA A 374 38.68 26.06 -12.60
C ALA A 374 39.82 25.50 -13.48
N ALA A 375 39.61 25.46 -14.79
CA ALA A 375 40.66 25.07 -15.73
C ALA A 375 41.89 25.98 -15.56
N GLY A 376 43.06 25.39 -15.27
CA GLY A 376 44.30 26.12 -15.00
C GLY A 376 44.51 26.53 -13.54
N ALA A 377 43.72 26.00 -12.59
CA ALA A 377 43.98 26.13 -11.16
C ALA A 377 45.35 25.57 -10.76
N SER A 378 45.86 25.97 -9.60
CA SER A 378 47.16 25.51 -9.10
C SER A 378 47.12 24.02 -8.73
N ASP A 379 48.28 23.35 -8.79
CA ASP A 379 48.40 21.95 -8.35
C ASP A 379 47.97 21.76 -6.87
N GLU A 380 48.12 22.80 -6.05
CA GLU A 380 47.68 22.82 -4.65
C GLU A 380 46.15 22.79 -4.55
N ASP A 381 45.45 23.64 -5.33
CA ASP A 381 43.98 23.67 -5.35
C ASP A 381 43.39 22.34 -5.84
N VAL A 382 44.02 21.75 -6.86
CA VAL A 382 43.63 20.43 -7.40
C VAL A 382 43.85 19.34 -6.33
N THR A 383 44.96 19.39 -5.60
CA THR A 383 45.26 18.45 -4.52
C THR A 383 44.25 18.58 -3.37
N LEU A 384 43.93 19.81 -2.96
CA LEU A 384 42.93 20.08 -1.92
C LEU A 384 41.54 19.59 -2.32
N TYR A 385 41.14 19.79 -3.58
CA TYR A 385 39.90 19.25 -4.12
C TYR A 385 39.87 17.72 -4.02
N HIS A 386 40.90 17.01 -4.49
CA HIS A 386 40.94 15.55 -4.41
C HIS A 386 40.92 15.02 -2.97
N GLN A 387 41.60 15.70 -2.03
CA GLN A 387 41.53 15.35 -0.62
C GLN A 387 40.13 15.55 -0.03
N ALA A 388 39.44 16.64 -0.40
CA ALA A 388 38.07 16.90 0.03
C ALA A 388 37.09 15.87 -0.56
N MET A 389 37.23 15.53 -1.84
CA MET A 389 36.45 14.48 -2.50
C MET A 389 36.68 13.10 -1.86
N SER A 390 37.92 12.75 -1.53
CA SER A 390 38.22 11.49 -0.84
C SER A 390 37.53 11.41 0.51
N LYS A 391 37.54 12.49 1.30
CA LYS A 391 36.83 12.53 2.60
C LYS A 391 35.32 12.42 2.45
N LEU A 392 34.77 13.07 1.42
CA LEU A 392 33.34 12.95 1.11
C LEU A 392 32.99 11.52 0.70
N ASN A 393 33.80 10.89 -0.16
CA ASN A 393 33.64 9.50 -0.56
C ASN A 393 33.68 8.55 0.65
N ASP A 394 34.64 8.73 1.56
CA ASP A 394 34.74 7.91 2.77
C ASP A 394 33.51 8.07 3.66
N SER A 395 32.97 9.29 3.77
CA SER A 395 31.75 9.58 4.54
C SER A 395 30.51 8.92 3.92
N LEU A 396 30.34 9.02 2.60
CA LEU A 396 29.22 8.40 1.88
C LEU A 396 29.34 6.87 1.82
N SER A 397 30.56 6.34 1.85
CA SER A 397 30.86 4.92 1.81
C SER A 397 30.56 4.17 3.11
N HIS A 398 30.44 4.90 4.22
CA HIS A 398 30.30 4.41 5.59
C HIS A 398 29.38 5.32 6.40
N LEU A 399 28.13 5.48 5.94
CA LEU A 399 27.13 6.30 6.60
C LEU A 399 26.73 5.68 7.95
N SER A 400 26.61 6.54 8.96
CA SER A 400 26.24 6.17 10.32
C SER A 400 25.33 7.24 10.91
N GLY A 401 24.02 7.15 10.70
CA GLY A 401 23.09 8.24 11.02
C GLY A 401 22.93 9.25 9.88
N PRO A 402 22.04 10.25 10.07
CA PRO A 402 21.64 11.18 9.03
C PRO A 402 22.79 12.08 8.57
N LEU A 403 22.74 12.48 7.31
CA LEU A 403 23.75 13.34 6.69
C LEU A 403 23.08 14.36 5.76
N TYR A 404 23.41 15.63 5.92
CA TYR A 404 22.99 16.70 5.01
C TYR A 404 24.15 17.08 4.09
N ILE A 405 23.92 17.05 2.78
CA ILE A 405 24.84 17.46 1.73
C ILE A 405 24.31 18.72 1.06
N ASP A 406 25.10 19.78 1.09
CA ASP A 406 24.83 21.04 0.38
C ASP A 406 25.50 21.02 -1.00
N GLY A 407 24.69 21.11 -2.07
CA GLY A 407 25.14 21.08 -3.46
C GLY A 407 24.81 19.77 -4.21
N ASP A 408 24.99 19.81 -5.53
CA ASP A 408 24.70 18.71 -6.45
C ASP A 408 25.65 17.52 -6.22
N LEU A 409 25.09 16.33 -6.08
CA LEU A 409 25.82 15.11 -5.75
C LEU A 409 25.89 14.17 -6.95
N THR A 410 27.11 13.85 -7.39
CA THR A 410 27.34 12.93 -8.51
C THR A 410 28.13 11.69 -8.03
N ILE A 411 27.55 10.51 -8.20
CA ILE A 411 28.14 9.20 -7.89
C ILE A 411 28.49 8.47 -9.19
N GLY A 412 29.61 7.76 -9.20
CA GLY A 412 30.20 7.08 -10.35
C GLY A 412 31.22 7.94 -11.08
N LYS A 413 30.91 9.23 -11.27
CA LYS A 413 31.84 10.24 -11.81
C LYS A 413 32.52 11.02 -10.69
N ASP A 414 33.64 11.67 -11.01
CA ASP A 414 34.41 12.56 -10.13
C ASP A 414 34.92 11.94 -8.80
N GLY A 415 34.96 10.60 -8.68
CA GLY A 415 35.66 9.88 -7.61
C GLY A 415 34.79 9.43 -6.43
N LEU A 416 33.48 9.66 -6.46
CA LEU A 416 32.52 9.09 -5.50
C LEU A 416 32.02 7.75 -6.03
N SER A 417 32.16 6.65 -5.27
CA SER A 417 31.91 5.30 -5.81
C SER A 417 30.68 4.59 -5.27
N LYS A 418 30.11 5.04 -4.15
CA LYS A 418 28.91 4.46 -3.53
C LYS A 418 28.29 5.38 -2.48
N ILE A 419 27.05 5.09 -2.11
CA ILE A 419 26.36 5.63 -0.93
C ILE A 419 25.91 4.43 -0.10
N TYR A 420 26.34 4.31 1.15
CA TYR A 420 26.19 3.04 1.87
C TYR A 420 26.08 3.22 3.39
N TYR A 421 24.95 2.78 3.96
CA TYR A 421 24.83 2.50 5.39
C TYR A 421 25.33 1.09 5.70
N ASP A 422 26.24 0.97 6.67
CA ASP A 422 26.82 -0.33 7.06
C ASP A 422 25.90 -1.15 7.99
N HIS A 423 24.81 -0.55 8.49
CA HIS A 423 23.81 -1.18 9.35
C HIS A 423 22.42 -1.19 8.71
N GLU A 424 21.45 -1.86 9.33
CA GLU A 424 20.05 -1.78 8.88
C GLU A 424 19.51 -0.37 9.07
N LYS A 425 18.95 0.21 8.00
CA LYS A 425 18.46 1.59 7.99
C LYS A 425 17.36 1.76 9.04
N THR A 426 17.53 2.73 9.93
CA THR A 426 16.54 3.15 10.92
C THR A 426 15.69 4.31 10.40
N VAL A 427 14.67 4.71 11.15
CA VAL A 427 13.81 5.86 10.81
C VAL A 427 14.61 7.16 10.64
N ASN A 428 15.74 7.30 11.33
CA ASN A 428 16.58 8.51 11.30
C ASN A 428 17.67 8.47 10.22
N ASP A 429 17.91 7.34 9.56
CA ASP A 429 19.01 7.16 8.61
C ASP A 429 18.66 7.72 7.21
N TRP A 430 18.70 9.05 7.09
CA TRP A 430 18.44 9.77 5.84
C TRP A 430 19.66 10.53 5.34
N LEU A 431 19.97 10.37 4.06
CA LEU A 431 20.85 11.27 3.32
C LEU A 431 20.00 12.37 2.68
N VAL A 432 20.23 13.62 3.06
CA VAL A 432 19.58 14.79 2.49
C VAL A 432 20.52 15.46 1.50
N VAL A 433 20.08 15.65 0.25
CA VAL A 433 20.81 16.31 -0.82
C VAL A 433 20.09 17.61 -1.17
N ASN A 434 20.68 18.74 -0.79
CA ASN A 434 20.23 20.08 -1.17
C ASN A 434 20.80 20.45 -2.55
N GLY A 435 20.34 19.73 -3.57
CA GLY A 435 20.79 19.84 -4.96
C GLY A 435 20.23 18.71 -5.81
N ASP A 436 20.76 18.55 -7.01
CA ASP A 436 20.47 17.41 -7.89
C ASP A 436 21.26 16.17 -7.47
N LEU A 437 20.72 14.98 -7.74
CA LEU A 437 21.38 13.69 -7.52
C LEU A 437 21.60 12.97 -8.86
N THR A 438 22.86 12.73 -9.21
CA THR A 438 23.25 11.92 -10.37
C THR A 438 23.96 10.65 -9.91
N ILE A 439 23.46 9.49 -10.31
CA ILE A 439 24.13 8.20 -10.10
C ILE A 439 24.31 7.58 -11.48
N ASP A 440 25.53 7.68 -12.00
CA ASP A 440 25.85 7.29 -13.37
C ASP A 440 27.10 6.41 -13.37
N ASN A 441 26.90 5.12 -13.61
CA ASN A 441 27.98 4.16 -13.76
C ASN A 441 28.45 4.07 -15.21
N ASP A 442 29.58 4.71 -15.50
CA ASP A 442 30.19 4.73 -16.82
C ASP A 442 31.05 3.50 -17.14
N ASP A 443 31.36 2.65 -16.14
CA ASP A 443 32.06 1.38 -16.36
C ASP A 443 31.06 0.21 -16.47
N PRO A 444 30.85 -0.35 -17.68
CA PRO A 444 29.90 -1.45 -17.88
C PRO A 444 30.33 -2.76 -17.20
N ASN A 445 31.53 -2.86 -16.64
CA ASN A 445 32.01 -4.07 -15.96
C ASN A 445 31.83 -4.03 -14.43
N THR A 446 31.42 -2.90 -13.88
CA THR A 446 31.21 -2.75 -12.44
C THR A 446 29.76 -2.43 -12.13
N THR A 447 29.40 -2.45 -10.84
CA THR A 447 28.12 -2.01 -10.33
C THR A 447 28.36 -0.93 -9.27
N ILE A 448 27.47 0.06 -9.18
CA ILE A 448 27.46 1.02 -8.09
C ILE A 448 26.42 0.58 -7.05
N PRO A 449 26.83 0.17 -5.84
CA PRO A 449 25.91 -0.16 -4.78
C PRO A 449 25.43 1.11 -4.06
N ILE A 450 24.11 1.26 -3.93
CA ILE A 450 23.45 2.35 -3.21
C ILE A 450 22.55 1.73 -2.14
N ARG A 451 22.93 1.95 -0.89
CA ARG A 451 22.16 1.54 0.29
C ARG A 451 21.90 2.76 1.15
N ALA A 452 20.81 3.48 0.89
CA ALA A 452 20.40 4.64 1.67
C ALA A 452 18.93 5.03 1.46
N ASN A 453 18.32 5.62 2.48
CA ASN A 453 17.14 6.45 2.28
C ASN A 453 17.60 7.86 1.92
N ILE A 454 17.07 8.43 0.85
CA ILE A 454 17.60 9.67 0.27
C ILE A 454 16.47 10.67 0.03
N LEU A 455 16.67 11.91 0.49
CA LEU A 455 15.83 13.07 0.18
C LEU A 455 16.59 13.98 -0.77
N VAL A 456 16.03 14.26 -1.94
CA VAL A 456 16.65 15.07 -2.98
C VAL A 456 15.73 16.27 -3.26
N LYS A 457 16.26 17.49 -3.14
CA LYS A 457 15.54 18.71 -3.52
C LYS A 457 15.45 18.86 -5.04
N GLY A 458 16.46 18.38 -5.75
CA GLY A 458 16.61 18.55 -7.19
C GLY A 458 16.17 17.36 -8.03
N ASN A 459 16.63 17.36 -9.29
CA ASN A 459 16.41 16.27 -10.23
C ASN A 459 17.22 15.02 -9.81
N ILE A 460 16.68 13.85 -10.12
CA ILE A 460 17.38 12.58 -10.01
C ILE A 460 17.68 12.04 -11.40
N HIS A 461 18.94 11.69 -11.64
CA HIS A 461 19.39 10.99 -12.85
C HIS A 461 20.04 9.65 -12.47
N LEU A 462 19.46 8.54 -12.94
CA LEU A 462 20.00 7.19 -12.73
C LEU A 462 20.41 6.56 -14.06
N ALA A 463 21.67 6.12 -14.18
CA ALA A 463 22.21 5.53 -15.40
C ALA A 463 23.26 4.43 -15.11
N GLY A 464 23.42 3.51 -16.08
CA GLY A 464 24.38 2.40 -16.00
C GLY A 464 23.95 1.29 -15.02
N LYS A 465 24.90 0.45 -14.60
CA LYS A 465 24.63 -0.71 -13.73
C LYS A 465 24.61 -0.34 -12.25
N LEU A 466 23.46 -0.50 -11.61
CA LEU A 466 23.19 -0.05 -10.25
C LEU A 466 22.63 -1.20 -9.39
N GLU A 467 23.09 -1.30 -8.15
CA GLU A 467 22.51 -2.20 -7.14
C GLU A 467 21.89 -1.36 -6.02
N MET A 468 20.59 -1.51 -5.78
CA MET A 468 19.81 -0.58 -4.95
C MET A 468 19.19 -1.29 -3.75
N ASP A 469 19.41 -0.76 -2.55
CA ASP A 469 18.58 -0.95 -1.35
C ASP A 469 18.20 0.45 -0.83
N SER A 470 17.26 1.10 -1.52
CA SER A 470 17.05 2.54 -1.34
C SER A 470 15.60 2.96 -1.50
N THR A 471 15.17 3.87 -0.63
CA THR A 471 13.98 4.69 -0.86
C THR A 471 14.42 6.12 -1.15
N ILE A 472 14.03 6.67 -2.30
CA ILE A 472 14.46 7.99 -2.77
C ILE A 472 13.25 8.89 -3.00
N TYR A 473 13.26 10.08 -2.39
CA TYR A 473 12.26 11.12 -2.62
C TYR A 473 12.85 12.31 -3.39
N SER A 474 12.08 12.85 -4.32
CA SER A 474 12.39 14.06 -5.07
C SER A 474 11.34 15.14 -4.82
N LEU A 475 11.78 16.33 -4.43
CA LEU A 475 10.92 17.50 -4.19
C LEU A 475 11.37 18.71 -5.00
N ILE A 476 10.96 18.76 -6.26
CA ILE A 476 11.35 19.79 -7.23
C ILE A 476 10.33 20.91 -7.29
N ASP A 477 10.77 22.16 -7.16
CA ASP A 477 9.92 23.36 -7.28
C ASP A 477 9.61 23.76 -8.73
N SER A 478 10.45 23.30 -9.67
CA SER A 478 10.38 23.63 -11.09
C SER A 478 9.35 22.78 -11.84
N LYS A 479 8.45 23.45 -12.57
CA LYS A 479 7.43 22.78 -13.41
C LYS A 479 7.98 22.08 -14.66
N THR A 480 9.18 22.45 -15.11
CA THR A 480 9.79 21.92 -16.33
C THR A 480 10.85 20.86 -16.06
N SER A 481 11.23 20.72 -14.80
CA SER A 481 12.23 19.77 -14.34
C SER A 481 11.62 18.37 -14.21
N LYS A 482 12.47 17.36 -14.37
CA LYS A 482 12.07 15.97 -14.43
C LYS A 482 13.18 15.07 -13.94
N ASN A 483 12.79 13.90 -13.44
CA ASN A 483 13.71 12.83 -13.11
C ASN A 483 13.93 11.94 -14.33
N GLU A 484 15.12 11.39 -14.47
CA GLU A 484 15.52 10.61 -15.62
C GLU A 484 16.15 9.29 -15.22
N ILE A 485 15.64 8.20 -15.78
CA ILE A 485 16.23 6.87 -15.70
C ILE A 485 16.73 6.54 -17.11
N ALA A 486 18.04 6.66 -17.33
CA ALA A 486 18.64 6.60 -18.66
C ALA A 486 19.55 5.38 -18.81
N ASP A 487 19.10 4.39 -19.58
CA ASP A 487 19.82 3.14 -19.84
C ASP A 487 20.34 2.44 -18.57
N ALA A 488 19.57 2.59 -17.48
CA ALA A 488 19.92 2.00 -16.21
C ALA A 488 19.65 0.49 -16.21
N GLN A 489 20.52 -0.26 -15.57
CA GLN A 489 20.29 -1.65 -15.17
C GLN A 489 20.21 -1.66 -13.64
N ILE A 490 19.00 -1.49 -13.12
CA ILE A 490 18.74 -1.41 -11.68
C ILE A 490 18.41 -2.80 -11.16
N ARG A 491 19.24 -3.32 -10.27
CA ARG A 491 19.01 -4.61 -9.59
C ARG A 491 18.88 -4.41 -8.08
N GLY A 492 18.12 -5.28 -7.43
CA GLY A 492 18.04 -5.28 -5.98
C GLY A 492 19.35 -5.72 -5.33
N LEU A 493 19.78 -4.99 -4.29
CA LEU A 493 20.97 -5.33 -3.51
C LEU A 493 20.64 -6.46 -2.52
N THR A 494 21.42 -7.55 -2.55
CA THR A 494 21.21 -8.69 -1.65
C THR A 494 22.06 -8.59 -0.39
N ILE A 495 21.41 -8.56 0.76
CA ILE A 495 22.05 -8.46 2.08
C ILE A 495 21.53 -9.57 2.96
N ASN A 496 22.42 -10.41 3.49
CA ASN A 496 22.07 -11.56 4.33
C ASN A 496 21.03 -12.51 3.69
N GLY A 497 21.05 -12.64 2.36
CA GLY A 497 20.12 -13.47 1.60
C GLY A 497 18.74 -12.84 1.34
N VAL A 498 18.52 -11.60 1.80
CA VAL A 498 17.32 -10.82 1.50
C VAL A 498 17.65 -9.85 0.39
N LYS A 499 16.91 -9.92 -0.72
CA LYS A 499 16.98 -8.94 -1.80
C LYS A 499 16.15 -7.72 -1.39
N ARG A 500 16.69 -6.54 -1.63
CA ARG A 500 16.04 -5.24 -1.37
C ARG A 500 16.16 -4.42 -2.63
N GLU A 501 15.15 -3.61 -2.95
CA GLU A 501 15.03 -2.93 -4.23
C GLU A 501 14.96 -1.39 -4.09
N LEU A 502 14.74 -0.71 -5.22
CA LEU A 502 14.52 0.73 -5.28
C LEU A 502 13.02 1.07 -5.14
N VAL A 503 12.68 1.99 -4.24
CA VAL A 503 11.41 2.72 -4.26
C VAL A 503 11.71 4.20 -4.50
N MET A 504 11.18 4.76 -5.58
CA MET A 504 11.40 6.16 -5.95
C MET A 504 10.07 6.91 -6.04
N ILE A 505 9.96 8.01 -5.29
CA ILE A 505 8.74 8.80 -5.16
C ILE A 505 9.08 10.27 -5.50
N ALA A 506 8.39 10.85 -6.47
CA ALA A 506 8.68 12.20 -6.96
C ALA A 506 7.43 13.08 -7.10
N ASN A 507 7.56 14.37 -6.80
CA ASN A 507 6.51 15.36 -7.08
C ASN A 507 6.50 15.86 -8.54
N SER A 508 7.47 15.40 -9.35
CA SER A 508 7.74 15.80 -10.73
C SER A 508 7.76 14.57 -11.66
N PRO A 509 7.70 14.75 -12.99
CA PRO A 509 7.69 13.63 -13.93
C PRO A 509 8.92 12.73 -13.78
N ILE A 510 8.75 11.44 -14.09
CA ILE A 510 9.82 10.45 -14.18
C ILE A 510 9.85 9.93 -15.61
N ASP A 511 10.91 10.25 -16.34
CA ASP A 511 11.12 9.78 -17.69
C ASP A 511 12.08 8.59 -17.69
N ILE A 512 11.72 7.52 -18.41
CA ILE A 512 12.57 6.34 -18.55
C ILE A 512 12.99 6.20 -20.02
N TYR A 513 14.29 6.21 -20.25
CA TYR A 513 14.93 6.15 -21.56
C TYR A 513 15.79 4.89 -21.68
N ARG A 514 15.73 4.22 -22.83
CA ARG A 514 16.61 3.09 -23.17
C ARG A 514 17.44 3.45 -24.39
N VAL A 515 18.77 3.53 -24.21
CA VAL A 515 19.69 3.86 -25.32
C VAL A 515 19.80 2.66 -26.27
N ASP A 516 19.83 1.45 -25.72
CA ASP A 516 19.72 0.20 -26.49
C ASP A 516 18.26 -0.09 -26.91
N SER A 517 17.71 0.78 -27.74
CA SER A 517 16.41 0.55 -28.38
C SER A 517 16.50 -0.54 -29.46
N PHE A 518 15.38 -1.20 -29.76
CA PHE A 518 15.26 -2.26 -30.79
C PHE A 518 16.00 -3.57 -30.48
N GLN A 519 16.32 -3.84 -29.21
CA GLN A 519 16.77 -5.16 -28.80
C GLN A 519 15.71 -6.22 -29.15
N ASN A 520 16.20 -7.38 -29.61
CA ASN A 520 15.37 -8.54 -29.86
C ASN A 520 14.88 -9.12 -28.53
N LEU A 521 13.66 -9.65 -28.55
CA LEU A 521 13.09 -10.39 -27.43
C LEU A 521 13.89 -11.66 -27.17
N ASP A 522 14.06 -11.98 -25.89
CA ASP A 522 14.56 -13.29 -25.49
C ASP A 522 13.57 -14.38 -25.93
N PRO A 523 14.03 -15.56 -26.41
CA PRO A 523 13.14 -16.63 -26.86
C PRO A 523 12.17 -17.14 -25.79
N GLY A 524 12.51 -16.95 -24.51
CA GLY A 524 11.69 -17.29 -23.36
C GLY A 524 10.66 -16.22 -22.97
N GLY A 525 10.73 -15.03 -23.58
CA GLY A 525 10.00 -13.84 -23.16
C GLY A 525 10.60 -13.18 -21.93
N TYR A 526 9.76 -12.43 -21.22
CA TYR A 526 10.13 -11.75 -19.98
C TYR A 526 10.74 -12.70 -18.94
N SER A 527 11.76 -12.20 -18.24
CA SER A 527 12.33 -12.84 -17.05
C SER A 527 12.71 -11.77 -16.02
N LYS A 528 12.30 -11.97 -14.77
CA LYS A 528 12.67 -11.11 -13.63
C LYS A 528 14.17 -11.06 -13.34
N ASP A 529 14.92 -12.06 -13.80
CA ASP A 529 16.37 -12.16 -13.62
C ASP A 529 17.15 -11.65 -14.83
N SER A 530 16.46 -11.16 -15.87
CA SER A 530 17.10 -10.56 -17.04
C SER A 530 17.83 -9.27 -16.66
N PRO A 531 19.04 -9.00 -17.21
CA PRO A 531 19.72 -7.72 -17.03
C PRO A 531 18.95 -6.53 -17.63
N ASN A 532 17.95 -6.80 -18.48
CA ASN A 532 17.06 -5.79 -19.05
C ASN A 532 15.88 -5.42 -18.15
N THR A 533 15.69 -6.14 -17.03
CA THR A 533 14.61 -5.94 -16.08
C THR A 533 15.07 -5.03 -14.95
N LEU A 534 14.36 -3.93 -14.76
CA LEU A 534 14.55 -3.00 -13.64
C LEU A 534 13.88 -3.57 -12.39
N ASP A 535 14.59 -3.64 -11.27
CA ASP A 535 14.01 -3.95 -9.95
C ASP A 535 13.68 -2.64 -9.23
N ALA A 536 12.47 -2.13 -9.41
CA ALA A 536 12.08 -0.84 -8.85
C ALA A 536 10.56 -0.63 -8.77
N PHE A 537 10.14 0.21 -7.82
CA PHE A 537 8.83 0.84 -7.81
C PHE A 537 8.96 2.35 -7.99
N PHE A 538 8.20 2.90 -8.94
CA PHE A 538 8.17 4.33 -9.23
C PHE A 538 6.80 4.93 -8.91
N TYR A 539 6.82 6.10 -8.28
CA TYR A 539 5.66 6.95 -8.09
C TYR A 539 5.96 8.38 -8.53
N THR A 540 5.02 8.99 -9.25
CA THR A 540 5.05 10.43 -9.53
C THR A 540 3.71 11.09 -9.24
N ASP A 541 3.73 12.31 -8.70
CA ASP A 541 2.54 13.17 -8.62
C ASP A 541 2.04 13.63 -9.99
N LYS A 542 2.86 13.51 -11.04
CA LYS A 542 2.57 14.00 -12.40
C LYS A 542 2.05 12.91 -13.31
N GLU A 543 1.75 13.30 -14.54
CA GLU A 543 1.47 12.36 -15.61
C GLU A 543 2.75 11.59 -15.97
N ALA A 544 2.58 10.33 -16.35
CA ALA A 544 3.64 9.49 -16.88
C ALA A 544 3.25 8.94 -18.26
N GLU A 545 4.20 8.95 -19.19
CA GLU A 545 4.06 8.30 -20.48
C GLU A 545 5.20 7.31 -20.71
N LEU A 546 4.86 6.03 -20.87
CA LEU A 546 5.83 4.93 -20.97
C LEU A 546 5.72 4.22 -22.32
N TYR A 547 6.87 3.81 -22.86
CA TYR A 547 6.98 3.25 -24.21
C TYR A 547 7.68 1.89 -24.20
N GLY A 548 6.99 0.88 -24.74
CA GLY A 548 7.52 -0.43 -25.13
C GLY A 548 7.31 -0.70 -26.62
N VAL A 549 7.51 0.32 -27.46
CA VAL A 549 7.39 0.20 -28.92
C VAL A 549 8.76 -0.12 -29.53
N GLY A 550 9.67 0.86 -29.55
CA GLY A 550 11.06 0.61 -29.97
C GLY A 550 11.87 -0.12 -28.89
N SER A 551 11.67 0.26 -27.63
CA SER A 551 12.46 -0.21 -26.50
C SER A 551 11.87 -1.45 -25.84
N LEU A 552 12.71 -2.25 -25.18
CA LEU A 552 12.27 -3.26 -24.21
C LEU A 552 12.12 -2.56 -22.86
N PHE A 553 10.93 -2.59 -22.29
CA PHE A 553 10.64 -2.04 -20.97
C PHE A 553 10.13 -3.15 -20.08
N TRP A 554 11.00 -3.67 -19.21
CA TRP A 554 10.67 -4.70 -18.25
C TRP A 554 10.95 -4.18 -16.85
N LEU A 555 9.93 -4.24 -15.99
CA LEU A 555 9.97 -3.76 -14.62
C LEU A 555 9.49 -4.89 -13.70
N HIS A 556 10.32 -5.30 -12.75
CA HIS A 556 9.92 -6.11 -11.61
C HIS A 556 9.68 -5.14 -10.44
N GLY A 557 8.41 -4.84 -10.21
CA GLY A 557 7.93 -3.87 -9.24
C GLY A 557 6.67 -3.17 -9.70
N GLY A 558 6.69 -1.85 -9.81
CA GLY A 558 5.49 -1.14 -10.21
C GLY A 558 5.70 0.31 -10.61
N PHE A 559 4.70 0.88 -11.28
CA PHE A 559 4.73 2.29 -11.68
C PHE A 559 3.36 2.91 -11.48
N PHE A 560 3.27 3.93 -10.63
CA PHE A 560 2.05 4.68 -10.40
C PHE A 560 2.23 6.18 -10.67
N ALA A 561 1.23 6.81 -11.28
CA ALA A 561 1.24 8.23 -11.61
C ALA A 561 -0.05 8.89 -11.15
N LYS A 562 0.01 9.87 -10.25
CA LYS A 562 -1.18 10.47 -9.63
C LYS A 562 -2.08 11.15 -10.66
N ASP A 563 -1.54 12.08 -11.46
CA ASP A 563 -2.31 12.88 -12.41
C ASP A 563 -2.82 12.08 -13.64
N GLY A 564 -2.02 11.13 -14.15
CA GLY A 564 -2.39 10.34 -15.33
C GLY A 564 -1.33 9.34 -15.77
N MET A 565 -1.74 8.26 -16.44
CA MET A 565 -0.85 7.23 -16.98
C MET A 565 -1.17 6.99 -18.45
N THR A 566 -0.15 6.99 -19.31
CA THR A 566 -0.25 6.57 -20.71
C THR A 566 0.82 5.55 -21.04
N ILE A 567 0.42 4.42 -21.60
CA ILE A 567 1.34 3.33 -21.98
C ILE A 567 1.15 3.06 -23.47
N ASN A 568 2.27 2.94 -24.18
CA ASN A 568 2.29 2.59 -25.59
C ASN A 568 3.19 1.37 -25.81
N ALA A 569 2.65 0.24 -26.25
CA ALA A 569 3.42 -1.00 -26.37
C ALA A 569 2.96 -1.89 -27.53
N VAL A 570 3.90 -2.62 -28.13
CA VAL A 570 3.64 -3.62 -29.18
C VAL A 570 4.14 -5.01 -28.76
N LEU A 571 3.71 -6.04 -29.47
CA LEU A 571 4.26 -7.40 -29.34
C LEU A 571 5.39 -7.64 -30.35
N GLY A 572 6.27 -8.58 -30.02
CA GLY A 572 7.26 -9.10 -30.95
C GLY A 572 8.49 -8.21 -31.12
N ASN A 573 9.34 -8.55 -32.09
CA ASN A 573 10.50 -7.73 -32.41
C ASN A 573 10.10 -6.49 -33.21
N THR A 574 10.83 -5.40 -32.96
CA THR A 574 10.68 -4.14 -33.69
C THR A 574 12.02 -3.75 -34.27
N SER A 575 12.04 -3.37 -35.55
CA SER A 575 13.26 -3.00 -36.26
C SER A 575 13.12 -1.66 -36.96
N GLN A 576 14.26 -1.00 -37.16
CA GLN A 576 14.34 0.23 -37.92
C GLN A 576 14.33 -0.08 -39.43
N VAL A 577 13.61 0.75 -40.20
CA VAL A 577 13.68 0.71 -41.66
C VAL A 577 14.56 1.87 -42.15
N PRO A 578 15.66 1.59 -42.89
CA PRO A 578 16.51 2.65 -43.40
C PRO A 578 15.75 3.67 -44.25
N ASN A 579 16.01 4.97 -44.00
CA ASN A 579 15.39 6.10 -44.70
C ASN A 579 13.87 6.22 -44.55
N GLN A 580 13.29 5.62 -43.51
CA GLN A 580 11.87 5.80 -43.17
C GLN A 580 11.72 6.47 -41.80
N ASN A 581 10.57 7.13 -41.62
CA ASN A 581 10.15 7.72 -40.35
C ASN A 581 9.17 6.79 -39.60
N THR A 582 9.14 5.52 -39.97
CA THR A 582 8.31 4.46 -39.40
C THR A 582 9.18 3.28 -38.98
N LEU A 583 8.70 2.53 -37.99
CA LEU A 583 9.31 1.28 -37.57
C LEU A 583 8.65 0.10 -38.30
N GLN A 584 9.38 -1.01 -38.40
CA GLN A 584 8.83 -2.28 -38.87
C GLN A 584 8.56 -3.18 -37.66
N PHE A 585 7.38 -3.77 -37.64
CA PHE A 585 6.91 -4.65 -36.57
C PHE A 585 6.76 -6.07 -37.10
N GLU A 586 6.96 -7.06 -36.24
CA GLU A 586 6.50 -8.42 -36.53
C GLU A 586 4.97 -8.43 -36.73
N PRO A 587 4.43 -9.32 -37.57
CA PRO A 587 2.98 -9.44 -37.76
C PRO A 587 2.26 -9.67 -36.42
N GLN A 588 1.25 -8.85 -36.15
CA GLN A 588 0.61 -8.76 -34.83
C GLN A 588 -0.59 -9.70 -34.67
N ASP A 589 -0.90 -10.51 -35.69
CA ASP A 589 -2.02 -11.44 -35.68
C ASP A 589 -1.70 -12.63 -34.77
N GLU A 590 -2.62 -13.01 -33.87
CA GLU A 590 -2.44 -14.20 -33.00
C GLU A 590 -2.22 -15.50 -33.81
N ALA A 591 -2.72 -15.55 -35.05
CA ALA A 591 -2.52 -16.68 -35.97
C ALA A 591 -1.04 -16.90 -36.32
N ASP A 592 -0.22 -15.84 -36.24
CA ASP A 592 1.22 -15.89 -36.47
C ASP A 592 2.01 -16.26 -35.19
N GLY A 593 1.32 -16.51 -34.07
CA GLY A 593 1.87 -17.10 -32.85
C GLY A 593 2.37 -16.11 -31.79
N LEU A 594 2.24 -14.80 -32.00
CA LEU A 594 2.56 -13.79 -30.98
C LEU A 594 1.53 -13.83 -29.85
N ASN A 595 2.02 -13.88 -28.62
CA ASN A 595 1.23 -13.94 -27.39
C ASN A 595 1.94 -13.16 -26.27
N LEU A 596 1.46 -13.27 -25.03
CA LEU A 596 2.05 -12.59 -23.85
C LEU A 596 3.57 -12.79 -23.68
N LYS A 597 4.14 -13.91 -24.15
CA LYS A 597 5.61 -14.13 -24.10
C LYS A 597 6.39 -13.18 -24.98
N ASN A 598 5.73 -12.57 -25.95
CA ASN A 598 6.31 -11.62 -26.89
C ASN A 598 6.11 -10.16 -26.46
N ALA A 599 5.67 -9.91 -25.21
CA ALA A 599 5.47 -8.56 -24.70
C ALA A 599 6.80 -7.80 -24.56
N ARG A 600 6.90 -6.65 -25.25
CA ARG A 600 8.04 -5.72 -25.10
C ARG A 600 7.93 -4.83 -23.87
N PHE A 601 6.71 -4.65 -23.38
CA PHE A 601 6.40 -3.90 -22.16
C PHE A 601 5.85 -4.86 -21.11
N VAL A 602 6.55 -5.01 -19.99
CA VAL A 602 6.13 -5.85 -18.88
C VAL A 602 6.30 -5.12 -17.56
N ILE A 603 5.24 -5.10 -16.75
CA ILE A 603 5.34 -4.78 -15.33
C ILE A 603 4.92 -6.01 -14.55
N ASP A 604 5.87 -6.57 -13.81
CA ASP A 604 5.71 -7.71 -12.93
C ASP A 604 5.69 -7.27 -11.48
N TYR A 605 4.52 -7.32 -10.87
CA TYR A 605 4.30 -6.76 -9.55
C TYR A 605 4.96 -7.58 -8.45
N ASP A 606 5.93 -6.94 -7.80
CA ASP A 606 6.52 -7.43 -6.57
C ASP A 606 6.07 -6.59 -5.38
N ARG A 607 5.29 -7.22 -4.51
CA ARG A 607 4.77 -6.61 -3.29
C ARG A 607 5.81 -6.69 -2.15
N ASP A 608 6.71 -7.66 -2.20
CA ASP A 608 7.59 -7.96 -1.07
C ASP A 608 8.69 -6.91 -0.90
N MET A 609 8.98 -6.12 -1.94
CA MET A 609 9.91 -4.99 -1.85
C MET A 609 9.55 -4.01 -0.74
N PHE A 610 8.26 -3.80 -0.45
CA PHE A 610 7.81 -2.84 0.56
C PHE A 610 8.10 -3.31 1.99
N LYS A 611 8.20 -4.63 2.22
CA LYS A 611 8.55 -5.20 3.53
C LYS A 611 9.94 -4.76 3.97
N THR A 612 10.86 -4.59 3.02
CA THR A 612 12.25 -4.25 3.30
C THR A 612 12.51 -2.74 3.33
N GLN A 613 11.59 -1.94 2.81
CA GLN A 613 11.71 -0.48 2.75
C GLN A 613 10.92 0.26 3.84
N GLY A 614 10.25 -0.45 4.76
CA GLY A 614 9.25 0.08 5.71
C GLY A 614 9.49 1.49 6.28
N VAL A 615 10.67 1.77 6.87
CA VAL A 615 10.98 3.09 7.44
C VAL A 615 10.99 4.24 6.40
N GLY A 616 11.23 3.92 5.13
CA GLY A 616 11.27 4.86 4.01
C GLY A 616 9.90 5.14 3.38
N LEU A 617 8.88 4.32 3.62
CA LEU A 617 7.57 4.45 2.95
C LEU A 617 6.80 5.72 3.35
N PRO A 618 5.88 6.18 2.48
CA PRO A 618 5.34 7.53 2.56
C PRO A 618 4.26 7.73 3.63
N ARG A 619 3.96 9.00 3.90
CA ARG A 619 2.82 9.41 4.74
C ARG A 619 1.53 9.29 3.94
N VAL A 620 0.49 8.74 4.55
CA VAL A 620 -0.85 8.69 3.95
C VAL A 620 -1.70 9.89 4.34
N ASN A 621 -2.56 10.31 3.43
CA ASN A 621 -3.48 11.41 3.68
C ASN A 621 -4.65 11.03 4.61
N LYS A 622 -4.94 9.74 4.77
CA LYS A 622 -6.09 9.21 5.50
C LYS A 622 -5.80 7.83 6.09
N VAL A 623 -6.44 7.53 7.22
CA VAL A 623 -6.55 6.17 7.76
C VAL A 623 -7.89 5.58 7.36
N ARG A 624 -7.87 4.34 6.88
CA ARG A 624 -9.08 3.56 6.59
C ARG A 624 -9.37 2.62 7.75
N VAL A 625 -10.63 2.54 8.13
CA VAL A 625 -11.09 1.64 9.21
C VAL A 625 -11.89 0.49 8.61
N HIS A 626 -11.34 -0.72 8.67
CA HIS A 626 -12.03 -1.95 8.31
C HIS A 626 -12.73 -2.55 9.52
N ILE A 627 -13.97 -3.01 9.32
CA ILE A 627 -14.80 -3.56 10.38
C ILE A 627 -15.03 -5.05 10.09
N GLY A 628 -14.49 -5.91 10.94
CA GLY A 628 -14.65 -7.36 10.83
C GLY A 628 -16.04 -7.84 11.22
N GLN A 629 -16.29 -9.14 11.01
CA GLN A 629 -17.56 -9.76 11.38
C GLN A 629 -17.76 -9.84 12.90
N LYS A 630 -19.00 -9.64 13.34
CA LYS A 630 -19.41 -9.78 14.73
C LYS A 630 -19.41 -11.26 15.11
N LYS A 631 -18.73 -11.61 16.21
CA LYS A 631 -18.62 -12.98 16.72
C LYS A 631 -19.25 -13.06 18.10
N LEU A 632 -20.10 -14.05 18.32
CA LEU A 632 -20.61 -14.36 19.65
C LEU A 632 -19.53 -15.13 20.41
N VAL A 633 -19.13 -14.65 21.58
CA VAL A 633 -18.17 -15.39 22.42
C VAL A 633 -18.90 -16.59 23.01
N PRO A 634 -18.36 -17.82 22.88
CA PRO A 634 -18.94 -18.99 23.52
C PRO A 634 -19.05 -18.76 25.03
N ALA A 635 -20.21 -19.11 25.62
CA ALA A 635 -20.35 -19.06 27.07
C ALA A 635 -19.39 -20.10 27.68
N SER A 636 -18.45 -19.63 28.49
CA SER A 636 -17.50 -20.44 29.26
C SER A 636 -18.18 -21.21 30.37
#